data_AF-A0AAU9LPL6-F1
#
_entry.id   AF-A0AAU9LPL6-F1
#
_cell.length_a   1.000
_cell.length_b   1.000
_cell.length_c   1.000
_cell.angle_alpha   90.00
_cell.angle_beta   90.00
_cell.angle_gamma   90.00
#
_symmetry.space_group_name_H-M   'P 1'
#
loop_
_entity.id
_entity.type
_entity.pdbx_description
1 polymer ?
#
loop_
_entity_poly.entity_id
_entity_poly.type
_entity_poly.pdbx_seq_one_letter_code
_entity_poly.pdbx_strand_id
1 'polypeptide(L)'
;MADSEHPRLILHDFLSLDLCKELEFIHKSCSTIGYRENVFSTTLSHLIATNSPHLILPFLPIREKLKEKVEEFFGCEYELFIEFTGLISWCKGASIGWHSDDNRPYLKQRDYAYVI
;
A
#
# COMPACT_ATOMS: atom_id res chain seq x y z
N MET A 1 8.28 -16.79 27.27
CA MET A 1 7.77 -16.85 25.88
C MET A 1 8.01 -15.46 25.34
N ALA A 2 8.83 -15.30 24.32
CA ALA A 2 9.12 -13.97 23.78
C ALA A 2 7.86 -13.49 23.07
N ASP A 3 7.06 -12.67 23.75
CA ASP A 3 6.09 -11.81 23.10
C ASP A 3 6.85 -11.06 22.01
N SER A 4 6.53 -11.31 20.73
CA SER A 4 7.26 -10.71 19.63
C SER A 4 7.05 -9.20 19.69
N GLU A 5 8.10 -8.43 19.94
CA GLU A 5 8.06 -6.96 20.06
C GLU A 5 7.41 -6.27 18.84
N HIS A 6 7.22 -6.97 17.72
CA HIS A 6 6.56 -6.49 16.52
C HIS A 6 5.64 -7.58 15.91
N PRO A 7 4.36 -7.63 16.30
CA PRO A 7 3.42 -8.61 15.73
C PRO A 7 3.29 -8.40 14.22
N ARG A 8 3.33 -9.49 13.45
CA ARG A 8 3.14 -9.48 11.99
C ARG A 8 2.03 -10.47 11.61
N LEU A 9 1.09 -10.01 10.80
CA LEU A 9 0.06 -10.85 10.20
C LEU A 9 0.38 -11.08 8.71
N ILE A 10 0.27 -12.33 8.26
CA ILE A 10 0.36 -12.70 6.84
C ILE A 10 -1.00 -13.24 6.43
N LEU A 11 -1.62 -12.59 5.44
CA LEU A 11 -2.91 -12.99 4.88
C LEU A 11 -2.71 -13.57 3.49
N HIS A 12 -3.10 -14.83 3.30
CA HIS A 12 -3.10 -15.46 2.00
C HIS A 12 -4.39 -15.13 1.25
N ASP A 13 -4.30 -15.02 -0.08
CA ASP A 13 -5.43 -14.81 -0.98
C ASP A 13 -6.31 -13.61 -0.60
N PHE A 14 -5.68 -12.55 -0.06
CA PHE A 14 -6.38 -11.37 0.42
C PHE A 14 -7.13 -10.64 -0.71
N LEU A 15 -6.50 -10.57 -1.88
CA LEU A 15 -7.08 -10.11 -3.13
C LEU A 15 -7.32 -11.28 -4.07
N SER A 16 -8.40 -11.21 -4.86
CA SER A 16 -8.62 -12.16 -5.95
C SER A 16 -7.62 -11.92 -7.08
N LEU A 17 -7.32 -12.97 -7.84
CA LEU A 17 -6.43 -12.89 -9.00
C LEU A 17 -6.91 -11.86 -10.04
N ASP A 18 -8.22 -11.74 -10.25
CA ASP A 18 -8.79 -10.78 -11.21
C ASP A 18 -8.59 -9.34 -10.74
N LEU A 19 -8.73 -9.08 -9.44
CA LEU A 19 -8.46 -7.77 -8.88
C LEU A 19 -6.97 -7.42 -8.96
N CYS A 20 -6.08 -8.39 -8.71
CA CYS A 20 -4.64 -8.20 -8.92
C CYS A 20 -4.32 -7.81 -10.37
N LYS A 21 -4.94 -8.45 -11.36
CA LYS A 21 -4.77 -8.11 -12.78
C LYS A 21 -5.30 -6.72 -13.12
N GLU A 22 -6.43 -6.32 -12.53
CA GLU A 22 -6.98 -4.98 -12.70
C GLU A 22 -6.04 -3.91 -12.15
N LEU A 23 -5.50 -4.11 -10.94
CA LEU A 23 -4.50 -3.21 -10.35
C LEU A 23 -3.22 -3.17 -11.19
N GLU A 24 -2.75 -4.31 -11.70
CA GLU A 24 -1.59 -4.39 -12.59
C GLU A 24 -1.83 -3.56 -13.88
N PHE A 25 -3.01 -3.69 -14.49
CA PHE A 25 -3.39 -2.91 -15.66
C PHE A 25 -3.38 -1.40 -15.36
N ILE A 26 -3.99 -0.98 -14.25
CA ILE A 26 -4.01 0.41 -13.82
C ILE A 26 -2.57 0.93 -13.59
N HIS A 27 -1.74 0.16 -12.91
CA HIS A 27 -0.34 0.54 -12.66
C HIS A 27 0.44 0.73 -13.95
N LYS A 28 0.38 -0.25 -14.87
CA LYS A 28 1.09 -0.16 -16.16
C LYS A 28 0.63 1.04 -16.99
N SER A 29 -0.64 1.40 -16.90
CA SER A 29 -1.23 2.50 -17.68
C SER A 29 -0.94 3.88 -17.08
N CYS A 30 -0.81 3.98 -15.76
CA CYS A 30 -0.80 5.26 -15.05
C CYS A 30 0.43 5.48 -14.15
N SER A 31 1.42 4.59 -14.20
CA SER A 31 2.63 4.73 -13.39
C SER A 31 3.51 5.87 -13.88
N THR A 32 4.23 6.46 -12.93
CA THR A 32 5.26 7.45 -13.16
C THR A 32 6.57 6.97 -12.56
N ILE A 33 7.69 7.54 -13.01
CA ILE A 33 9.01 7.26 -12.45
C ILE A 33 8.99 7.66 -10.97
N GLY A 34 9.29 6.70 -10.09
CA GLY A 34 9.37 6.91 -8.65
C GLY A 34 10.64 7.63 -8.23
N TYR A 35 10.77 7.88 -6.92
CA TYR A 35 11.95 8.55 -6.36
C TYR A 35 13.25 7.73 -6.48
N ARG A 36 13.15 6.41 -6.68
CA ARG A 36 14.30 5.51 -6.84
C ARG A 36 14.44 5.08 -8.29
N GLU A 37 15.68 4.92 -8.73
CA GLU A 37 15.99 4.36 -10.04
C GLU A 37 15.34 2.97 -10.19
N ASN A 38 14.79 2.68 -11.37
CA ASN A 38 14.09 1.44 -11.69
C ASN A 38 12.84 1.15 -10.83
N VAL A 39 12.30 2.15 -10.11
CA VAL A 39 11.04 2.04 -9.37
C VAL A 39 9.98 2.90 -10.04
N PHE A 40 8.78 2.35 -10.23
CA PHE A 40 7.62 3.08 -10.73
C PHE A 40 6.52 3.12 -9.69
N SER A 41 5.72 4.20 -9.70
CA SER A 41 4.66 4.41 -8.72
C SER A 41 3.36 4.92 -9.35
N THR A 42 2.23 4.44 -8.86
CA THR A 42 0.89 4.97 -9.16
C THR A 42 0.20 5.30 -7.86
N THR A 43 0.14 6.58 -7.50
CA THR A 43 -0.58 7.07 -6.32
C THR A 43 -2.02 7.41 -6.68
N LEU A 44 -2.89 7.57 -5.69
CA LEU A 44 -4.25 8.08 -5.95
C LEU A 44 -4.24 9.43 -6.67
N SER A 45 -3.26 10.31 -6.38
CA SER A 45 -3.11 11.59 -7.07
C SER A 45 -2.80 11.42 -8.56
N HIS A 46 -1.97 10.43 -8.94
CA HIS A 46 -1.73 10.12 -10.35
C HIS A 46 -3.03 9.69 -11.05
N LEU A 47 -3.84 8.86 -10.38
CA LEU A 47 -5.13 8.41 -10.92
C LEU A 47 -6.13 9.56 -11.04
N ILE A 48 -6.21 10.45 -10.06
CA ILE A 48 -7.07 11.65 -10.13
C ILE A 48 -6.70 12.51 -11.35
N ALA A 49 -5.40 12.69 -11.60
CA ALA A 49 -4.90 13.49 -12.71
C ALA A 49 -5.28 12.92 -14.10
N THR A 50 -5.61 11.64 -14.21
CA THR A 50 -6.07 11.03 -15.47
C THR A 50 -7.48 11.47 -15.90
N ASN A 51 -8.23 12.13 -15.02
CA ASN A 51 -9.65 12.44 -15.20
C ASN A 51 -10.51 11.20 -15.53
N SER A 52 -10.06 10.02 -15.07
CA SER A 52 -10.70 8.73 -15.30
C SER A 52 -11.07 8.09 -13.96
N PRO A 53 -12.23 8.47 -13.37
CA PRO A 53 -12.58 8.09 -12.00
C PRO A 53 -12.71 6.58 -11.80
N HIS A 54 -13.03 5.83 -12.86
CA HIS A 54 -13.12 4.37 -12.84
C HIS A 54 -11.80 3.69 -12.43
N LEU A 55 -10.64 4.31 -12.68
CA LEU A 55 -9.33 3.77 -12.30
C LEU A 55 -9.08 3.83 -10.78
N ILE A 56 -9.82 4.66 -10.05
CA ILE A 56 -9.71 4.78 -8.58
C ILE A 56 -10.63 3.80 -7.87
N LEU A 57 -11.76 3.43 -8.49
CA LEU A 57 -12.81 2.64 -7.85
C LEU A 57 -12.32 1.33 -7.22
N PRO A 58 -11.40 0.56 -7.84
CA PRO A 58 -10.88 -0.66 -7.23
C PRO A 58 -10.17 -0.43 -5.89
N PHE A 59 -9.56 0.74 -5.69
CA PHE A 59 -8.79 1.03 -4.48
C PHE A 59 -9.68 1.27 -3.26
N LEU A 60 -10.89 1.82 -3.44
CA LEU A 60 -11.77 2.18 -2.32
C LEU A 60 -12.12 0.97 -1.42
N PRO A 61 -12.70 -0.13 -1.94
CA PRO A 61 -13.03 -1.29 -1.11
C PRO A 61 -11.79 -2.00 -0.57
N ILE A 62 -10.68 -2.00 -1.30
CA ILE A 62 -9.41 -2.62 -0.86
C ILE A 62 -8.85 -1.90 0.36
N ARG A 63 -8.82 -0.56 0.31
CA ARG A 63 -8.32 0.30 1.38
C ARG A 63 -9.10 0.10 2.67
N GLU A 64 -10.43 0.12 2.60
CA GLU A 64 -11.26 -0.08 3.79
C GLU A 64 -11.12 -1.50 4.34
N LYS A 65 -11.14 -2.53 3.49
CA LYS A 65 -10.94 -3.93 3.91
C LYS A 65 -9.58 -4.14 4.59
N LEU A 66 -8.52 -3.47 4.12
CA LEU A 66 -7.20 -3.53 4.74
C LEU A 66 -7.19 -2.86 6.10
N LYS A 67 -7.75 -1.65 6.20
CA LYS A 67 -7.86 -0.92 7.46
C LYS A 67 -8.60 -1.74 8.51
N GLU A 68 -9.79 -2.26 8.16
CA GLU A 68 -10.59 -3.12 9.06
C GLU A 68 -9.80 -4.33 9.55
N LYS A 69 -8.99 -4.97 8.69
CA LYS A 69 -8.18 -6.13 9.08
C LYS A 69 -7.00 -5.79 9.99
N VAL A 70 -6.38 -4.63 9.78
CA VAL A 70 -5.33 -4.13 10.68
C VAL A 70 -5.95 -3.80 12.05
N GLU A 71 -7.07 -3.06 12.04
CA GLU A 71 -7.81 -2.71 13.24
C GLU A 71 -8.25 -3.93 14.06
N GLU A 72 -8.83 -4.94 13.41
CA GLU A 72 -9.24 -6.21 14.04
C GLU A 72 -8.05 -6.98 14.64
N PHE A 73 -6.91 -7.03 13.95
CA PHE A 73 -5.75 -7.81 14.40
C PHE A 73 -5.02 -7.16 15.58
N PHE A 74 -4.92 -5.83 15.57
CA PHE A 74 -4.22 -5.09 16.62
C PHE A 74 -5.15 -4.57 17.74
N GLY A 75 -6.47 -4.72 17.60
CA GLY A 75 -7.46 -4.30 18.61
C GLY A 75 -7.55 -2.78 18.76
N CYS A 76 -7.52 -2.06 17.64
CA CYS A 76 -7.54 -0.59 17.58
C CYS A 76 -8.64 -0.08 16.65
N GLU A 77 -9.85 -0.63 16.79
CA GLU A 77 -10.99 -0.35 15.92
C GLU A 77 -11.35 1.15 15.89
N TYR A 78 -11.53 1.67 14.67
CA TYR A 78 -11.83 3.07 14.39
C TYR A 78 -10.73 4.08 14.77
N GLU A 79 -9.53 3.63 15.15
CA GLU A 79 -8.42 4.51 15.51
C GLU A 79 -7.53 4.87 14.31
N LEU A 80 -7.63 4.15 13.19
CA LEU A 80 -6.67 4.27 12.09
C LEU A 80 -7.15 5.17 10.94
N PHE A 81 -6.19 5.87 10.35
CA PHE A 81 -6.35 6.62 9.12
C PHE A 81 -5.31 6.18 8.08
N ILE A 82 -5.74 5.98 6.83
CA ILE A 82 -4.86 5.58 5.73
C ILE A 82 -4.13 6.79 5.16
N GLU A 83 -2.88 6.99 5.58
CA GLU A 83 -2.04 8.11 5.14
C GLU A 83 -1.70 8.03 3.63
N PHE A 84 -1.38 6.84 3.13
CA PHE A 84 -0.88 6.65 1.77
C PHE A 84 -1.52 5.44 1.11
N THR A 85 -1.77 5.55 -0.20
CA THR A 85 -2.15 4.42 -1.04
C THR A 85 -1.55 4.59 -2.43
N GLY A 86 -0.88 3.54 -2.89
CA GLY A 86 -0.34 3.49 -4.23
C GLY A 86 0.16 2.10 -4.60
N LEU A 87 0.34 1.90 -5.91
CA LEU A 87 0.96 0.72 -6.48
C LEU A 87 2.42 1.03 -6.77
N ILE A 88 3.32 0.12 -6.42
CA ILE A 88 4.76 0.27 -6.61
C ILE A 88 5.27 -0.96 -7.36
N SER A 89 6.04 -0.75 -8.42
CA SER A 89 6.79 -1.83 -9.08
C SER A 89 8.29 -1.61 -8.97
N TRP A 90 8.98 -2.71 -8.71
CA TRP A 90 10.43 -2.78 -8.57
C TRP A 90 10.99 -3.51 -9.78
N CYS A 91 11.53 -2.76 -10.74
CA CYS A 91 12.12 -3.34 -11.94
C CYS A 91 13.54 -3.86 -11.68
N LYS A 92 14.11 -4.53 -12.66
CA LYS A 92 15.48 -5.07 -12.58
C LYS A 92 16.46 -3.97 -12.16
N GLY A 93 17.25 -4.25 -11.12
CA GLY A 93 18.23 -3.32 -10.57
C GLY A 93 17.69 -2.38 -9.49
N ALA A 94 16.38 -2.35 -9.25
CA ALA A 94 15.79 -1.61 -8.14
C ALA A 94 16.14 -2.28 -6.79
N SER A 95 16.36 -1.47 -5.76
CA SER A 95 16.57 -1.96 -4.40
C SER A 95 16.18 -0.92 -3.35
N ILE A 96 15.88 -1.39 -2.16
CA ILE A 96 15.67 -0.58 -0.97
C ILE A 96 16.48 -1.16 0.18
N GLY A 97 17.22 -0.30 0.87
CA GLY A 97 17.95 -0.70 2.08
C GLY A 97 17.00 -0.93 3.24
N TRP A 98 17.54 -1.54 4.30
CA TRP A 98 16.84 -1.67 5.59
C TRP A 98 16.35 -0.32 6.09
N HIS A 99 15.07 -0.25 6.45
CA HIS A 99 14.43 0.96 6.96
C HIS A 99 13.23 0.59 7.84
N SER A 100 12.80 1.58 8.64
CA SER A 100 11.49 1.60 9.27
C SER A 100 10.59 2.56 8.48
N ASP A 101 9.27 2.32 8.48
CA ASP A 101 8.31 3.16 7.75
C ASP A 101 8.04 4.52 8.42
N ASP A 102 8.42 4.66 9.69
CA ASP A 102 8.35 5.87 10.51
C ASP A 102 9.70 6.63 10.60
N ASN A 103 10.67 6.30 9.72
CA ASN A 103 12.07 6.74 9.83
C ASN A 103 12.35 8.24 9.61
N ARG A 104 11.34 9.08 9.38
CA ARG A 104 11.49 10.54 9.19
C ARG A 104 10.54 11.29 10.12
N PRO A 105 10.87 12.54 10.53
CA PRO A 105 10.00 13.35 11.39
C PRO A 105 8.55 13.48 10.94
N TYR A 106 8.30 13.57 9.63
CA TYR A 106 6.97 13.68 9.03
C TYR A 106 6.27 12.32 8.83
N LEU A 107 6.92 11.21 9.18
CA LEU A 107 6.41 9.84 9.10
C LEU A 107 6.22 9.21 10.48
N LYS A 108 6.61 9.92 11.56
CA LYS A 108 6.61 9.39 12.94
C LYS A 108 5.24 8.94 13.45
N GLN A 109 4.16 9.42 12.81
CA GLN A 109 2.79 9.07 13.13
C GLN A 109 2.34 7.72 12.53
N ARG A 110 3.21 6.99 11.82
CA ARG A 110 2.86 5.71 11.20
C ARG A 110 3.04 4.57 12.20
N ASP A 111 1.95 4.13 12.79
CA ASP A 111 1.95 3.00 13.72
C ASP A 111 1.99 1.65 12.99
N TYR A 112 1.38 1.58 11.80
CA TYR A 112 1.21 0.34 11.04
C TYR A 112 1.54 0.51 9.56
N ALA A 113 2.03 -0.58 8.96
CA ALA A 113 2.25 -0.68 7.53
C ALA A 113 1.68 -2.01 7.01
N TYR A 114 1.13 -1.97 5.79
CA TYR A 114 0.66 -3.14 5.09
C TYR A 114 1.07 -3.08 3.62
N VAL A 115 1.32 -4.26 3.06
CA VAL A 115 1.62 -4.48 1.64
C VAL A 115 0.85 -5.72 1.21
N ILE A 116 0.37 -5.72 -0.05
CA ILE A 116 -0.46 -6.78 -0.63
C ILE A 116 0.09 -7.23 -1.98
#